data_AF-A0A9E3HDJ0-F1
#
_entry.id   AF-A0A9E3HDJ0-F1
#
_cell.length_a   1.000
_cell.length_b   1.000
_cell.length_c   1.000
_cell.angle_alpha   90.00
_cell.angle_beta   90.00
_cell.angle_gamma   90.00
#
_symmetry.space_group_name_H-M   'P 1'
#
loop_
_entity.id
_entity.type
_entity.pdbx_description
1 polymer ?
#
loop_
_entity_poly.entity_id
_entity_poly.type
_entity_poly.pdbx_seq_one_letter_code
_entity_poly.pdbx_strand_id
1 'polypeptide(L)'
;MPTKKEKVTFICDLDTKTELEHWAREERQTISSLVGSIVAEALTARQNKKNIKKEVEPEPETIHELVQRNINKLRRRTRVRNLKLIASAEVLPTKDDFLLIMQALAVPEKLQQKLWFATYGNNSNYQKGVRNGTI
;
A
#
# COMPACT_ATOMS: atom_id res chain seq x y z
N MET A 1 25.84 -29.48 -12.68
CA MET A 1 24.37 -29.32 -12.74
C MET A 1 24.03 -28.49 -13.97
N PRO A 2 23.42 -29.04 -15.03
CA PRO A 2 23.02 -28.26 -16.19
C PRO A 2 21.82 -27.36 -15.82
N THR A 3 22.01 -26.05 -15.83
CA THR A 3 20.93 -25.07 -15.69
C THR A 3 20.12 -25.06 -16.98
N LYS A 4 18.92 -25.64 -16.93
CA LYS A 4 17.97 -25.59 -18.04
C LYS A 4 17.54 -24.13 -18.21
N LYS A 5 17.98 -23.47 -19.29
CA LYS A 5 17.54 -22.11 -19.64
C LYS A 5 16.35 -22.19 -20.58
N GLU A 6 15.30 -21.43 -20.29
CA GLU A 6 14.14 -21.26 -21.16
C GLU A 6 14.52 -20.47 -22.42
N LYS A 7 13.96 -20.86 -23.57
CA LYS A 7 14.19 -20.18 -24.85
C LYS A 7 13.01 -19.28 -25.17
N VAL A 8 13.31 -18.05 -25.60
CA VAL A 8 12.34 -17.06 -26.07
C VAL A 8 12.80 -16.58 -27.44
N THR A 9 11.86 -16.46 -28.38
CA THR A 9 12.09 -15.88 -29.70
C THR A 9 11.32 -14.57 -29.79
N PHE A 10 11.97 -13.50 -30.24
CA PHE A 10 11.32 -12.23 -30.50
C PHE A 10 11.56 -11.83 -31.96
N ILE A 11 10.60 -11.08 -32.52
CA ILE A 11 10.65 -10.57 -33.88
C ILE A 11 11.03 -9.09 -33.79
N CYS A 12 11.96 -8.66 -34.63
CA CYS A 12 12.39 -7.26 -34.73
C CYS A 12 12.74 -6.94 -36.18
N ASP A 13 12.81 -5.65 -36.48
CA ASP A 13 13.22 -5.15 -37.79
C ASP A 13 14.72 -5.36 -38.02
N LEU A 14 15.12 -5.35 -39.30
CA LEU A 14 16.52 -5.58 -39.68
C LEU A 14 17.46 -4.57 -39.02
N ASP A 15 17.07 -3.30 -38.99
CA ASP A 15 17.86 -2.22 -38.38
C ASP A 15 18.12 -2.48 -36.90
N THR A 16 17.09 -2.91 -36.17
CA THR A 16 17.21 -3.24 -34.73
C THR A 16 18.14 -4.43 -34.52
N LYS A 17 18.06 -5.45 -35.38
CA LYS A 17 18.95 -6.60 -35.31
C LYS A 17 20.42 -6.19 -35.55
N THR A 18 20.67 -5.36 -36.57
CA THR A 18 22.02 -4.89 -36.89
C THR A 18 22.60 -4.04 -35.76
N GLU A 19 21.79 -3.18 -35.14
CA GLU A 19 22.21 -2.38 -34.00
C GLU A 19 22.57 -3.25 -32.79
N LEU A 20 21.74 -4.25 -32.47
CA LEU A 20 22.02 -5.19 -31.38
C LEU A 20 23.29 -6.01 -31.63
N GLU A 21 23.56 -6.39 -32.88
CA GLU A 21 24.79 -7.08 -33.27
C GLU A 21 26.02 -6.18 -33.13
N HIS A 22 25.92 -4.92 -33.52
CA HIS A 22 26.98 -3.94 -33.37
C HIS A 22 27.30 -3.69 -31.89
N TRP A 23 26.28 -3.38 -31.09
CA TRP A 23 26.41 -3.14 -29.65
C TRP A 23 27.01 -4.35 -28.91
N ALA A 24 26.57 -5.57 -29.24
CA ALA A 24 27.12 -6.79 -28.65
C ALA A 24 28.62 -6.95 -28.95
N ARG A 25 29.08 -6.56 -30.16
CA ARG A 25 30.50 -6.60 -30.52
C ARG A 25 31.32 -5.57 -29.75
N GLU A 26 30.81 -4.36 -29.59
CA GLU A 26 31.48 -3.31 -28.82
C GLU A 26 31.69 -3.72 -27.36
N GLU A 27 30.68 -4.32 -26.74
CA GLU A 27 30.77 -4.80 -25.35
C GLU A 27 31.45 -6.17 -25.20
N ARG A 28 31.88 -6.79 -26.32
CA ARG A 28 32.45 -8.15 -26.37
C ARG A 28 31.54 -9.20 -25.72
N GLN A 29 30.23 -9.05 -25.90
CA GLN A 29 29.22 -9.96 -25.39
C GLN A 29 28.49 -10.70 -26.52
N THR A 30 27.78 -11.77 -26.16
CA THR A 30 26.83 -12.40 -27.09
C THR A 30 25.53 -11.60 -27.11
N ILE A 31 24.80 -11.60 -28.23
CA ILE A 31 23.47 -10.97 -28.34
C ILE A 31 22.54 -11.48 -27.22
N SER A 32 22.59 -12.78 -26.90
CA SER A 32 21.81 -13.36 -25.82
C SER A 32 22.15 -12.79 -24.44
N SER A 33 23.42 -12.47 -24.19
CA SER A 33 23.86 -11.85 -22.93
C SER A 33 23.39 -10.41 -22.86
N LEU A 34 23.61 -9.64 -23.94
CA LEU A 34 23.21 -8.24 -24.04
C LEU A 34 21.70 -8.07 -23.84
N VAL A 35 20.90 -8.81 -24.60
CA VAL A 35 19.42 -8.79 -24.47
C VAL A 35 18.99 -9.25 -23.08
N GLY A 36 19.67 -10.24 -22.50
CA GLY A 36 19.44 -10.67 -21.12
C GLY A 36 19.62 -9.53 -20.12
N SER A 37 20.71 -8.76 -20.24
CA SER A 37 21.01 -7.60 -19.40
C SER A 37 19.97 -6.50 -19.56
N ILE A 38 19.63 -6.14 -20.81
CA ILE A 38 18.61 -5.11 -21.11
C ILE A 38 17.25 -5.49 -20.51
N VAL A 39 16.84 -6.75 -20.66
CA VAL A 39 15.57 -7.23 -20.11
C VAL A 39 15.60 -7.25 -18.58
N ALA A 40 16.70 -7.68 -17.97
CA ALA A 40 16.86 -7.67 -16.51
C ALA A 40 16.79 -6.24 -15.94
N GLU A 41 17.44 -5.28 -16.60
CA GLU A 41 17.37 -3.87 -16.25
C GLU A 41 15.94 -3.33 -16.42
N ALA A 42 15.29 -3.61 -17.55
CA ALA A 42 13.91 -3.19 -17.79
C ALA A 42 12.92 -3.78 -16.76
N LEU A 43 13.12 -5.03 -16.35
CA LEU A 43 12.33 -5.68 -15.29
C LEU A 43 12.56 -5.02 -13.93
N THR A 44 13.81 -4.69 -13.59
CA THR A 44 14.17 -3.99 -12.36
C THR A 44 13.56 -2.59 -12.33
N ALA A 45 13.68 -1.84 -13.42
CA ALA A 45 13.05 -0.54 -13.60
C ALA A 45 11.52 -0.62 -13.51
N ARG A 46 10.90 -1.68 -14.07
CA ARG A 46 9.46 -1.92 -13.99
C ARG A 46 9.01 -2.28 -12.57
N GLN A 47 9.80 -3.06 -11.82
CA GLN A 47 9.51 -3.36 -10.42
C GLN A 47 9.60 -2.09 -9.56
N ASN A 48 10.60 -1.25 -9.80
CA ASN A 48 10.72 0.05 -9.15
C ASN A 48 9.52 0.95 -9.50
N LYS A 49 9.12 1.03 -10.77
CA LYS A 49 7.92 1.78 -11.20
C LYS A 49 6.61 1.22 -10.61
N LYS A 50 6.50 -0.10 -10.41
CA LYS A 50 5.35 -0.72 -9.72
C LYS A 50 5.34 -0.43 -8.22
N ASN A 51 6.49 -0.15 -7.62
CA ASN A 51 6.59 0.31 -6.22
C ASN A 51 6.34 1.82 -6.06
N ILE A 52 6.33 2.62 -7.13
CA ILE A 52 6.05 4.07 -7.08
C ILE A 52 4.54 4.40 -6.92
N LYS A 53 3.68 3.41 -6.63
CA LYS A 53 2.32 3.67 -6.11
C LYS A 53 2.11 3.10 -4.70
N LYS A 54 3.06 3.36 -3.82
CA LYS A 54 2.73 3.75 -2.45
C LYS A 54 3.41 5.10 -2.23
N GLU A 55 2.71 6.15 -2.65
CA GLU A 55 2.82 7.41 -1.94
C GLU A 55 2.78 7.04 -0.46
N VAL A 56 3.85 7.37 0.27
CA VAL A 56 3.90 7.21 1.72
C VAL A 56 2.85 8.18 2.23
N GLU A 57 1.60 7.75 2.18
CA GLU A 57 0.49 8.44 2.81
C GLU A 57 0.93 8.67 4.24
N PRO A 58 0.97 9.94 4.70
CA PRO A 58 1.46 10.27 6.02
C PRO A 58 0.69 9.41 7.03
N GLU A 59 1.40 8.82 8.00
CA GLU A 59 0.75 8.01 9.04
C GLU A 59 -0.44 8.80 9.59
N PRO A 60 -1.67 8.24 9.55
CA PRO A 60 -2.83 8.98 9.96
C PRO A 60 -2.66 9.41 11.42
N GLU A 61 -2.88 10.69 11.69
CA GLU A 61 -2.67 11.25 13.03
C GLU A 61 -3.83 10.90 13.96
N THR A 62 -5.02 10.68 13.38
CA THR A 62 -6.24 10.37 14.12
C THR A 62 -7.05 9.24 13.47
N ILE A 63 -7.96 8.64 14.26
CA ILE A 63 -8.80 7.54 13.77
C ILE A 63 -9.73 8.01 12.63
N HIS A 64 -10.21 9.26 12.69
CA HIS A 64 -11.09 9.85 11.68
C HIS A 64 -10.42 9.85 10.30
N GLU A 65 -9.16 10.31 10.23
CA GLU A 65 -8.39 10.32 8.97
C GLU A 65 -8.15 8.92 8.43
N LEU A 66 -7.77 7.98 9.31
CA LEU A 66 -7.56 6.58 8.93
C LEU A 66 -8.84 6.00 8.30
N VAL A 67 -10.01 6.29 8.90
CA VAL A 67 -11.31 5.83 8.43
C VAL A 67 -11.71 6.52 7.13
N GLN A 68 -11.50 7.84 7.01
CA GLN A 68 -11.80 8.62 5.81
C GLN A 68 -11.02 8.09 4.59
N ARG A 69 -9.71 7.89 4.74
CA ARG A 69 -8.82 7.37 3.67
C ARG A 69 -9.16 5.93 3.26
N ASN A 70 -9.74 5.13 4.17
CA ASN A 70 -10.00 3.71 3.93
C ASN A 70 -11.48 3.33 3.92
N ILE A 71 -12.40 4.30 3.79
CA ILE A 71 -13.84 4.09 4.00
C ILE A 71 -14.42 2.97 3.11
N ASN A 72 -13.95 2.86 1.86
CA ASN A 72 -14.42 1.83 0.93
C ASN A 72 -13.93 0.42 1.30
N LYS A 73 -12.71 0.30 1.83
CA LYS A 73 -12.18 -0.98 2.32
C LYS A 73 -12.90 -1.41 3.60
N LEU A 74 -13.11 -0.47 4.52
CA LEU A 74 -13.82 -0.69 5.77
C LEU A 74 -15.27 -1.10 5.50
N ARG A 75 -16.01 -0.39 4.64
CA ARG A 75 -17.40 -0.76 4.27
C ARG A 75 -17.54 -2.18 3.70
N ARG A 76 -16.50 -2.70 3.05
CA ARG A 76 -16.50 -4.06 2.47
C ARG A 76 -16.08 -5.13 3.46
N ARG A 77 -15.31 -4.78 4.49
CA ARG A 77 -14.64 -5.73 5.40
C ARG A 77 -15.15 -5.68 6.83
N THR A 78 -15.81 -4.60 7.24
CA THR A 78 -16.36 -4.43 8.58
C THR A 78 -17.88 -4.23 8.52
N ARG A 79 -18.55 -4.55 9.62
CA ARG A 79 -19.99 -4.31 9.81
C ARG A 79 -20.28 -2.99 10.53
N VAL A 80 -19.29 -2.10 10.63
CA VAL A 80 -19.41 -0.81 11.32
C VAL A 80 -20.36 0.08 10.51
N ARG A 81 -21.52 0.40 11.08
CA ARG A 81 -22.57 1.17 10.39
C ARG A 81 -22.27 2.67 10.33
N ASN A 82 -21.53 3.16 11.32
CA ASN A 82 -21.31 4.59 11.54
C ASN A 82 -20.01 5.10 10.89
N LEU A 83 -19.42 4.36 9.93
CA LEU A 83 -18.15 4.71 9.29
C LEU A 83 -18.13 6.11 8.69
N LYS A 84 -19.27 6.60 8.16
CA LYS A 84 -19.36 7.96 7.61
C LYS A 84 -19.26 9.04 8.69
N LEU A 85 -19.94 8.85 9.81
CA LEU A 85 -19.93 9.77 10.96
C LEU A 85 -18.58 9.77 11.66
N ILE A 86 -17.91 8.62 11.70
CA ILE A 86 -16.54 8.50 12.21
C ILE A 86 -15.55 9.20 11.28
N ALA A 87 -15.73 9.08 9.95
CA ALA A 87 -14.87 9.76 8.97
C ALA A 87 -15.01 11.30 9.01
N SER A 88 -16.19 11.82 9.31
CA SER A 88 -16.43 13.27 9.46
C SER A 88 -16.08 13.82 10.85
N ALA A 89 -15.54 12.97 11.75
CA ALA A 89 -15.25 13.30 13.14
C ALA A 89 -16.47 13.79 13.95
N GLU A 90 -17.70 13.52 13.48
CA GLU A 90 -18.93 13.83 14.20
C GLU A 90 -19.16 12.89 15.38
N VAL A 91 -18.73 11.63 15.25
CA VAL A 91 -18.91 10.58 16.26
C VAL A 91 -17.61 9.85 16.48
N LEU A 92 -17.21 9.68 17.74
CA LEU A 92 -16.08 8.83 18.09
C LEU A 92 -16.47 7.35 17.96
N PRO A 93 -15.58 6.48 17.44
CA PRO A 93 -15.85 5.06 17.37
C PRO A 93 -16.10 4.49 18.77
N THR A 94 -16.90 3.43 18.87
CA THR A 94 -16.90 2.61 20.08
C THR A 94 -15.63 1.77 20.16
N LYS A 95 -15.32 1.19 21.32
CA LYS A 95 -14.16 0.29 21.47
C LYS A 95 -14.23 -0.89 20.48
N ASP A 96 -15.42 -1.45 20.27
CA ASP A 96 -15.61 -2.56 19.35
C ASP A 96 -15.48 -2.13 17.89
N ASP A 97 -16.03 -0.97 17.52
CA ASP A 97 -15.84 -0.39 16.18
C ASP A 97 -14.35 -0.13 15.90
N PHE A 98 -13.62 0.40 16.88
CA PHE A 98 -12.19 0.65 16.77
C PHE A 98 -11.41 -0.64 16.48
N LEU A 99 -11.68 -1.71 17.24
CA LEU A 99 -11.00 -2.99 17.03
C LEU A 99 -11.32 -3.58 15.65
N LEU A 100 -12.57 -3.51 15.20
CA LEU A 100 -12.95 -3.97 13.86
C LEU A 100 -12.24 -3.18 12.75
N ILE A 101 -12.07 -1.87 12.92
CA ILE A 101 -11.37 -1.00 11.97
C ILE A 101 -9.87 -1.34 11.95
N MET A 102 -9.23 -1.45 13.12
CA MET A 102 -7.80 -1.78 13.23
C MET A 102 -7.50 -3.16 12.63
N GLN A 103 -8.34 -4.16 12.93
CA GLN A 103 -8.20 -5.52 12.40
C GLN A 103 -8.39 -5.55 10.89
N ALA A 104 -9.42 -4.89 10.35
CA ALA A 104 -9.71 -4.90 8.91
C ALA A 104 -8.62 -4.23 8.07
N LEU A 105 -7.90 -3.27 8.65
CA LEU A 105 -6.78 -2.57 8.03
C LEU A 105 -5.41 -3.16 8.40
N ALA A 106 -5.39 -4.21 9.24
CA ALA A 106 -4.16 -4.82 9.75
C ALA A 106 -3.18 -3.77 10.34
N VAL A 107 -3.71 -2.82 11.11
CA VAL A 107 -2.92 -1.75 11.74
C VAL A 107 -2.02 -2.37 12.82
N PRO A 108 -0.72 -2.06 12.89
CA PRO A 108 0.17 -2.58 13.92
C PRO A 108 -0.15 -1.99 15.30
N GLU A 109 0.00 -2.78 16.36
CA GLU A 109 -0.43 -2.43 17.73
C GLU A 109 0.12 -1.08 18.23
N LYS A 110 1.39 -0.77 17.94
CA LYS A 110 2.01 0.51 18.30
C LYS A 110 1.24 1.71 17.71
N LEU A 111 0.78 1.60 16.46
CA LEU A 111 0.00 2.64 15.80
C LEU A 111 -1.45 2.64 16.31
N GLN A 112 -2.02 1.48 16.64
CA GLN A 112 -3.33 1.40 17.29
C GLN A 112 -3.33 2.18 18.61
N GLN A 113 -2.33 1.96 19.46
CA GLN A 113 -2.18 2.68 20.73
C GLN A 113 -2.04 4.18 20.50
N LYS A 114 -1.15 4.60 19.59
CA LYS A 114 -0.98 6.02 19.22
C LYS A 114 -2.30 6.65 18.78
N LEU A 115 -3.05 5.99 17.88
CA LEU A 115 -4.33 6.47 17.38
C LEU A 115 -5.41 6.53 18.48
N TRP A 116 -5.42 5.54 19.37
CA TRP A 116 -6.31 5.51 20.52
C TRP A 116 -6.03 6.69 21.46
N PHE A 117 -4.77 6.90 21.85
CA PHE A 117 -4.40 8.03 22.71
C PHE A 117 -4.61 9.38 22.02
N ALA A 118 -4.33 9.51 20.72
CA ALA A 118 -4.61 10.75 19.99
C ALA A 118 -6.11 11.10 19.98
N THR A 119 -6.97 10.08 19.91
CA THR A 119 -8.42 10.27 19.76
C THR A 119 -9.16 10.39 21.10
N TYR A 120 -8.75 9.63 22.12
CA TYR A 120 -9.40 9.61 23.44
C TYR A 120 -8.55 10.23 24.57
N GLY A 121 -7.23 10.30 24.42
CA GLY A 121 -6.30 10.78 25.45
C GLY A 121 -6.26 12.30 25.61
N ASN A 122 -6.60 13.08 24.56
CA ASN A 122 -6.75 14.54 24.67
C ASN A 122 -8.08 14.97 25.33
N ASN A 123 -8.99 14.02 25.59
CA ASN A 123 -10.32 14.28 26.12
C ASN A 123 -10.42 14.03 27.64
N SER A 124 -9.59 14.73 28.43
CA SER A 124 -9.79 14.83 29.89
C SER A 124 -11.09 15.54 30.30
N ASN A 125 -11.89 16.03 29.33
CA ASN A 125 -13.18 16.68 29.57
C ASN A 125 -14.43 15.83 29.22
N TYR A 126 -14.29 14.56 28.78
CA TYR A 126 -15.43 13.72 28.39
C TYR A 126 -16.01 12.83 29.50
N GLN A 127 -15.81 13.18 30.79
CA GLN A 127 -16.53 12.56 31.90
C GLN A 127 -17.74 13.35 32.43
N LYS A 128 -18.13 14.47 31.80
CA LYS A 128 -19.27 15.28 32.29
C LYS A 128 -20.60 15.09 31.53
N GLY A 129 -20.72 14.08 30.66
CA GLY A 129 -21.85 13.98 29.72
C GLY A 129 -22.74 12.74 29.80
N VAL A 130 -22.46 11.72 30.61
CA VAL A 130 -23.27 10.48 30.65
C VAL A 130 -23.76 10.19 32.07
N ARG A 131 -24.53 11.12 32.61
CA ARG A 131 -25.61 10.83 33.56
C ARG A 131 -26.75 11.76 33.19
N ASN A 132 -27.67 11.28 32.35
CA ASN A 132 -29.10 11.63 32.35
C ASN A 132 -29.83 10.76 31.30
N GLY A 133 -30.79 9.95 31.77
CA GLY A 133 -31.61 9.00 30.99
C GLY A 133 -31.58 7.58 31.59
N THR A 134 -32.02 7.38 32.84
CA THR A 134 -33.41 7.08 33.29
C THR A 134 -33.86 5.64 33.00
N ILE A 135 -33.89 4.81 34.05
CA ILE A 135 -35.13 4.24 34.61
C ILE A 135 -35.01 4.38 36.13
#